data_AF-A0A9E2S4E2-F1
#
_entry.id   AF-A0A9E2S4E2-F1
#
_cell.length_a   1.000
_cell.length_b   1.000
_cell.length_c   1.000
_cell.angle_alpha   90.00
_cell.angle_beta   90.00
_cell.angle_gamma   90.00
#
_symmetry.space_group_name_H-M   'P 1'
#
loop_
_entity.id
_entity.type
_entity.pdbx_description
1 polymer ?
#
loop_
_entity_poly.entity_id
_entity_poly.type
_entity_poly.pdbx_seq_one_letter_code
_entity_poly.pdbx_strand_id
1 'polypeptide(L)'
;MLNIYQFDLTLLKRYFNIFAASAISISVIFCLATYLLPVIPSFMALYSKYFWFFFAAFFIFNFAFEGMNKKGFSKLETTEDFQEKVMIYTGIYKRKLALNLVSVIISGLILFLSHKTLFLIILTIQVVLLPIFYPRPEKIAKALKNDEILFT
;
A
#
# COMPACT_ATOMS: atom_id res chain seq x y z
N MET A 1 7.54 -37.93 -5.43
CA MET A 1 6.14 -37.53 -5.23
C MET A 1 6.05 -36.05 -5.49
N LEU A 2 5.24 -35.61 -6.48
CA LEU A 2 4.96 -34.18 -6.66
C LEU A 2 4.04 -33.74 -5.51
N ASN A 3 4.60 -33.01 -4.53
CA ASN A 3 3.79 -32.32 -3.54
C ASN A 3 3.16 -31.11 -4.21
N ILE A 4 1.94 -31.27 -4.70
CA ILE A 4 1.17 -30.16 -5.23
C ILE A 4 0.70 -29.31 -4.04
N TYR A 5 1.26 -28.12 -3.90
CA TYR A 5 0.92 -27.22 -2.80
C TYR A 5 -0.30 -26.37 -3.16
N GLN A 6 -1.33 -26.42 -2.32
CA GLN A 6 -2.51 -25.58 -2.45
C GLN A 6 -2.32 -24.26 -1.71
N PHE A 7 -2.60 -23.16 -2.39
CA PHE A 7 -2.53 -21.81 -1.84
C PHE A 7 -3.88 -21.11 -1.97
N ASP A 8 -4.53 -20.88 -0.83
CA ASP A 8 -5.81 -20.18 -0.77
C ASP A 8 -5.62 -18.67 -0.93
N LEU A 9 -6.12 -18.13 -2.05
CA LEU A 9 -6.07 -16.69 -2.33
C LEU A 9 -7.13 -15.90 -1.56
N THR A 10 -8.13 -16.56 -0.99
CA THR A 10 -9.28 -15.92 -0.33
C THR A 10 -8.83 -14.96 0.76
N LEU A 11 -7.85 -15.37 1.56
CA LEU A 11 -7.29 -14.55 2.64
C LEU A 11 -6.62 -13.27 2.11
N LEU A 12 -5.82 -13.37 1.04
CA LEU A 12 -5.13 -12.24 0.43
C LEU A 12 -6.10 -11.30 -0.29
N LYS A 13 -7.08 -11.85 -1.01
CA LYS A 13 -8.18 -11.09 -1.62
C LYS A 13 -8.97 -10.34 -0.56
N ARG A 14 -9.25 -10.96 0.59
CA ARG A 14 -9.91 -10.30 1.72
C ARG A 14 -9.10 -9.12 2.24
N TYR A 15 -7.79 -9.26 2.44
CA TYR A 15 -6.95 -8.12 2.86
C TYR A 15 -6.89 -7.01 1.81
N PHE A 16 -6.81 -7.37 0.54
CA PHE A 16 -6.88 -6.41 -0.55
C PHE A 16 -8.20 -5.65 -0.55
N ASN A 17 -9.33 -6.35 -0.42
CA ASN A 17 -10.66 -5.74 -0.40
C ASN A 17 -10.83 -4.80 0.81
N ILE A 18 -10.34 -5.19 2.00
CA ILE A 18 -10.32 -4.32 3.17
C ILE A 18 -9.49 -3.06 2.87
N PHE A 19 -8.27 -3.24 2.34
CA PHE A 19 -7.41 -2.12 1.95
C PHE A 19 -8.08 -1.19 0.94
N ALA A 20 -8.68 -1.74 -0.12
CA ALA A 20 -9.35 -0.97 -1.16
C ALA A 20 -10.55 -0.20 -0.59
N ALA A 21 -11.39 -0.85 0.21
CA ALA A 21 -12.53 -0.22 0.86
C ALA A 21 -12.10 0.91 1.82
N SER A 22 -11.03 0.69 2.59
CA SER A 22 -10.46 1.72 3.46
C SER A 22 -9.89 2.88 2.65
N ALA A 23 -9.12 2.62 1.60
CA ALA A 23 -8.55 3.65 0.75
C ALA A 23 -9.67 4.51 0.11
N ILE A 24 -10.70 3.87 -0.46
CA ILE A 24 -11.87 4.57 -1.01
C ILE A 24 -12.58 5.41 0.06
N SER A 25 -12.84 4.84 1.24
CA SER A 25 -13.50 5.55 2.35
C SER A 25 -12.71 6.78 2.78
N ILE A 26 -11.39 6.64 2.95
CA ILE A 26 -10.48 7.74 3.31
C ILE A 26 -10.49 8.81 2.23
N SER A 27 -10.40 8.42 0.96
CA SER A 27 -10.48 9.33 -0.19
C SER A 27 -11.80 10.11 -0.21
N VAL A 28 -12.94 9.46 0.04
CA VAL A 28 -14.25 10.12 0.11
C VAL A 28 -14.33 11.08 1.28
N ILE A 29 -13.87 10.68 2.48
CA ILE A 29 -13.83 11.54 3.66
C ILE A 29 -13.00 12.80 3.38
N PHE A 30 -11.80 12.64 2.83
CA PHE A 30 -10.97 13.79 2.49
C PHE A 30 -11.60 14.67 1.41
N CYS A 31 -12.21 14.07 0.38
CA CYS A 31 -12.93 14.82 -0.66
C CYS A 31 -14.06 15.68 -0.06
N LEU A 32 -14.91 15.07 0.78
CA LEU A 32 -15.97 15.79 1.49
C LEU A 32 -15.39 16.89 2.38
N ALA A 33 -14.34 16.59 3.15
CA ALA A 33 -13.65 17.58 3.97
C ALA A 33 -13.13 18.76 3.13
N THR A 34 -12.56 18.49 1.95
CA THR A 34 -12.09 19.52 1.01
C THR A 34 -13.20 20.47 0.58
N TYR A 35 -14.44 20.00 0.41
CA TYR A 35 -15.56 20.87 0.03
C TYR A 35 -16.22 21.55 1.22
N LEU A 36 -16.34 20.86 2.37
CA LEU A 36 -17.10 21.32 3.53
C LEU A 36 -16.30 22.21 4.48
N LEU A 37 -14.97 22.06 4.53
CA LEU A 37 -14.12 22.81 5.45
C LEU A 37 -13.43 24.00 4.76
N PRO A 38 -13.37 25.18 5.42
CA PRO A 38 -12.61 26.31 4.92
C PRO A 38 -11.11 26.00 4.96
N VAL A 39 -10.37 26.54 3.99
CA VAL A 39 -8.91 26.42 3.96
C VAL A 39 -8.34 27.20 5.14
N ILE A 40 -7.46 26.58 5.92
CA ILE A 40 -6.80 27.21 7.07
C ILE A 40 -5.55 27.98 6.57
N PRO A 41 -5.54 29.32 6.58
CA PRO A 41 -4.48 30.11 5.94
C PRO A 41 -3.10 29.91 6.56
N SER A 42 -3.03 29.70 7.87
CA SER A 42 -1.78 29.45 8.60
C SER A 42 -1.10 28.15 8.16
N PHE A 43 -1.88 27.11 7.82
CA PHE A 43 -1.31 25.85 7.34
C PHE A 43 -0.81 25.97 5.90
N MET A 44 -1.53 26.71 5.05
CA MET A 44 -1.11 26.97 3.67
C MET A 44 0.23 27.72 3.62
N ALA A 45 0.42 28.70 4.52
CA ALA A 45 1.69 29.42 4.66
C ALA A 45 2.84 28.51 5.11
N LEU A 46 2.61 27.66 6.13
CA LEU A 46 3.55 26.65 6.60
C LEU A 46 3.93 25.65 5.50
N TYR A 47 2.94 25.12 4.78
CA TYR A 47 3.17 24.19 3.69
C TYR A 47 4.02 24.82 2.59
N SER A 48 3.70 26.04 2.14
CA SER A 48 4.50 26.70 1.09
C SER A 48 5.97 26.88 1.50
N LYS A 49 6.22 27.15 2.79
CA LYS A 49 7.57 27.37 3.33
C LYS A 49 8.36 26.07 3.53
N TYR A 50 7.69 24.99 3.93
CA TYR A 50 8.33 23.71 4.29
C TYR A 50 7.97 22.56 3.34
N PHE A 51 7.40 22.84 2.18
CA PHE A 51 6.95 21.84 1.21
C PHE A 51 8.02 20.77 0.92
N TRP A 52 9.24 21.23 0.65
CA TRP A 52 10.38 20.36 0.37
C TRP A 52 10.73 19.44 1.53
N PHE A 53 10.54 19.89 2.78
CA PHE A 53 10.77 19.06 3.95
C PHE A 53 9.71 17.96 4.07
N PHE A 54 8.44 18.27 3.81
CA PHE A 54 7.37 17.25 3.77
C PHE A 54 7.62 16.23 2.65
N PHE A 55 8.05 16.69 1.47
CA PHE A 55 8.35 15.81 0.34
C PHE A 55 9.56 14.91 0.64
N ALA A 56 10.63 15.46 1.20
CA ALA A 56 11.81 14.69 1.61
C ALA A 56 11.48 13.68 2.72
N ALA A 57 10.70 14.08 3.73
CA ALA A 57 10.26 13.18 4.80
C ALA A 57 9.42 12.02 4.25
N PHE A 58 8.51 12.31 3.30
CA PHE A 58 7.71 11.28 2.63
C PHE A 58 8.59 10.29 1.84
N PHE A 59 9.60 10.79 1.12
CA PHE A 59 10.55 9.95 0.40
C PHE A 59 11.40 9.08 1.34
N ILE A 60 11.95 9.66 2.42
CA ILE A 60 12.74 8.94 3.43
C ILE A 60 11.89 7.85 4.09
N PHE A 61 10.63 8.16 4.43
CA PHE A 61 9.69 7.19 4.99
C PHE A 61 9.52 6.01 4.03
N ASN A 62 9.11 6.27 2.77
CA ASN A 62 8.93 5.21 1.78
C ASN A 62 10.21 4.38 1.54
N PHE A 63 11.38 5.04 1.47
CA PHE A 63 12.66 4.37 1.27
C PHE A 63 13.04 3.46 2.45
N ALA A 64 12.89 3.95 3.69
CA ALA A 64 13.16 3.16 4.89
C ALA A 64 12.26 1.91 4.96
N PHE A 65 10.99 2.03 4.56
CA PHE A 65 10.07 0.89 4.53
C PHE A 65 10.40 -0.14 3.45
N GLU A 66 10.87 0.30 2.28
CA GLU A 66 11.32 -0.64 1.25
C GLU A 66 12.50 -1.48 1.75
N GLY A 67 13.39 -0.89 2.55
CA GLY A 67 14.45 -1.62 3.28
C GLY A 67 13.91 -2.71 4.22
N MET A 68 12.78 -2.46 4.91
CA MET A 68 12.15 -3.46 5.77
C MET A 68 11.54 -4.62 4.97
N ASN A 69 10.96 -4.34 3.79
CA ASN A 69 10.40 -5.36 2.92
C ASN A 69 11.50 -6.27 2.34
N LYS A 70 12.67 -5.71 1.98
CA LYS A 70 13.83 -6.49 1.51
C LYS A 70 14.28 -7.55 2.51
N LYS A 71 14.27 -7.25 3.82
CA LYS A 71 14.59 -8.25 4.86
C LYS A 71 13.60 -9.41 4.88
N GLY A 72 12.31 -9.13 4.68
CA GLY A 72 11.27 -10.16 4.57
C GLY A 72 11.47 -11.07 3.35
N PHE A 73 11.79 -10.49 2.20
CA PHE A 73 12.07 -11.25 0.98
C PHE A 73 13.36 -12.08 1.10
N SER A 74 14.41 -11.57 1.72
CA SER A 74 15.62 -12.35 2.00
C SER A 74 15.32 -13.57 2.87
N LYS A 75 14.49 -13.43 3.92
CA LYS A 75 14.07 -14.56 4.75
C LYS A 75 13.27 -15.60 3.93
N LEU A 76 12.41 -15.14 3.02
CA LEU A 76 11.61 -15.99 2.15
C LEU A 76 12.47 -16.83 1.19
N GLU A 77 13.61 -16.32 0.74
CA GLU A 77 14.55 -17.07 -0.10
C GLU A 77 15.31 -18.16 0.66
N THR A 78 15.56 -17.96 1.95
CA THR A 78 16.34 -18.89 2.80
C THR A 78 15.50 -19.97 3.47
N THR A 79 14.18 -19.80 3.58
CA THR A 79 13.29 -20.79 4.18
C THR A 79 13.08 -21.96 3.22
N GLU A 80 13.19 -23.20 3.68
CA GLU A 80 12.92 -24.40 2.85
C GLU A 80 11.45 -24.83 2.89
N ASP A 81 10.80 -24.72 4.06
CA ASP A 81 9.40 -25.10 4.25
C ASP A 81 8.45 -24.18 3.47
N PHE A 82 7.62 -24.79 2.62
CA PHE A 82 6.62 -24.09 1.82
C PHE A 82 5.54 -23.41 2.68
N GLN A 83 5.08 -24.03 3.78
CA GLN A 83 4.07 -23.41 4.64
C GLN A 83 4.62 -22.15 5.31
N GLU A 84 5.87 -22.21 5.76
CA GLU A 84 6.54 -21.04 6.34
C GLU A 84 6.78 -19.94 5.29
N LYS A 85 7.15 -20.29 4.05
CA LYS A 85 7.22 -19.31 2.93
C LYS A 85 5.90 -18.58 2.70
N VAL A 86 4.79 -19.32 2.70
CA VAL A 86 3.44 -18.76 2.53
C VAL A 86 3.08 -17.80 3.66
N MET A 87 3.40 -18.15 4.91
CA MET A 87 3.20 -17.26 6.05
C MET A 87 4.04 -15.98 5.93
N ILE A 88 5.33 -16.10 5.58
CA ILE A 88 6.23 -14.96 5.40
C ILE A 88 5.72 -14.04 4.29
N TYR A 89 5.35 -14.60 3.13
CA TYR A 89 4.79 -13.84 2.01
C TYR A 89 3.52 -13.09 2.42
N THR A 90 2.60 -13.76 3.10
CA THR A 90 1.36 -13.16 3.58
C THR A 90 1.63 -12.01 4.54
N GLY A 91 2.61 -12.16 5.43
CA GLY A 91 3.07 -11.10 6.33
C GLY A 91 3.62 -9.88 5.57
N ILE A 92 4.48 -10.10 4.58
CA ILE A 92 5.02 -9.03 3.72
C ILE A 92 3.89 -8.31 2.97
N TYR A 93 2.97 -9.07 2.39
CA TYR A 93 1.84 -8.53 1.64
C TYR A 93 0.92 -7.67 2.51
N LYS A 94 0.53 -8.16 3.69
CA LYS A 94 -0.23 -7.37 4.70
C LYS A 94 0.46 -6.06 5.04
N ARG A 95 1.76 -6.13 5.35
CA ARG A 95 2.56 -4.96 5.71
C ARG A 95 2.60 -3.96 4.56
N LYS A 96 2.79 -4.42 3.32
CA LYS A 96 2.77 -3.59 2.13
C LYS A 96 1.44 -2.87 1.96
N LEU A 97 0.31 -3.57 2.10
CA LEU A 97 -1.02 -2.94 2.04
C LEU A 97 -1.22 -1.89 3.15
N ALA A 98 -0.87 -2.22 4.39
CA ALA A 98 -0.97 -1.30 5.52
C ALA A 98 -0.12 -0.03 5.32
N LEU A 99 1.10 -0.18 4.79
CA LEU A 99 1.98 0.96 4.51
C LEU A 99 1.45 1.86 3.39
N ASN A 100 0.91 1.26 2.33
CA ASN A 100 0.26 2.03 1.29
C ASN A 100 -0.97 2.76 1.83
N LEU A 101 -1.71 2.16 2.76
CA LEU A 101 -2.83 2.83 3.42
C LEU A 101 -2.37 4.04 4.26
N VAL A 102 -1.28 3.88 5.03
CA VAL A 102 -0.67 5.01 5.76
C VAL A 102 -0.22 6.11 4.81
N SER A 103 0.37 5.74 3.67
CA SER A 103 0.77 6.67 2.62
C SER A 103 -0.43 7.44 2.07
N VAL A 104 -1.55 6.75 1.79
CA VAL A 104 -2.83 7.35 1.37
C VAL A 104 -3.32 8.38 2.41
N ILE A 105 -3.29 8.03 3.70
CA ILE A 105 -3.72 8.93 4.79
C ILE A 105 -2.82 10.17 4.84
N ILE A 106 -1.51 10.01 4.84
CA ILE A 106 -0.55 11.11 4.91
C ILE A 106 -0.67 12.02 3.70
N SER A 107 -0.72 11.45 2.48
CA SER A 107 -0.95 12.23 1.26
C SER A 107 -2.28 12.96 1.30
N GLY A 108 -3.35 12.30 1.77
CA GLY A 108 -4.67 12.91 1.95
C GLY A 108 -4.64 14.11 2.88
N LEU A 109 -4.01 13.97 4.06
CA LEU A 109 -3.85 15.05 5.04
C LEU A 109 -3.06 16.23 4.46
N ILE A 110 -1.91 15.96 3.86
CA ILE A 110 -1.04 17.01 3.30
C ILE A 110 -1.80 17.78 2.22
N LEU A 111 -2.42 17.08 1.27
CA LEU A 111 -3.06 17.70 0.10
C LEU A 111 -4.37 18.40 0.44
N PHE A 112 -5.17 17.84 1.36
CA PHE A 112 -6.34 18.49 1.92
C PHE A 112 -5.99 19.87 2.48
N LEU A 113 -4.87 19.98 3.19
CA LEU A 113 -4.43 21.21 3.83
C LEU A 113 -3.70 22.19 2.91
N SER A 114 -3.32 21.76 1.69
CA SER A 114 -2.45 22.51 0.79
C SER A 114 -3.16 23.12 -0.41
N HIS A 115 -3.86 22.29 -1.21
CA HIS A 115 -4.46 22.71 -2.48
C HIS A 115 -5.54 21.72 -2.95
N LYS A 116 -6.80 22.19 -3.00
CA LYS A 116 -7.99 21.38 -3.33
C LYS A 116 -7.90 20.67 -4.69
N THR A 117 -7.27 21.29 -5.69
CA THR A 117 -7.18 20.75 -7.08
C THR A 117 -6.14 19.64 -7.22
N LEU A 118 -4.97 19.79 -6.60
CA LEU A 118 -3.92 18.76 -6.61
C LEU A 118 -4.35 17.50 -5.85
N PHE A 119 -5.16 17.68 -4.81
CA PHE A 119 -5.77 16.58 -4.06
C PHE A 119 -6.58 15.64 -4.96
N LEU A 120 -7.47 16.18 -5.82
CA LEU A 120 -8.30 15.37 -6.72
C LEU A 120 -7.49 14.57 -7.75
N ILE A 121 -6.42 15.17 -8.28
CA ILE A 121 -5.52 14.49 -9.24
C ILE A 121 -4.82 13.30 -8.57
N ILE A 122 -4.28 13.51 -7.36
CA ILE A 122 -3.56 12.46 -6.64
C ILE A 122 -4.51 11.35 -6.18
N LEU A 123 -5.73 11.69 -5.79
CA LEU A 123 -6.78 10.72 -5.47
C LEU A 123 -7.12 9.85 -6.68
N THR A 124 -7.23 10.46 -7.87
CA THR A 124 -7.42 9.73 -9.13
C THR A 124 -6.27 8.77 -9.41
N ILE A 125 -5.03 9.23 -9.24
CA ILE A 125 -3.84 8.37 -9.38
C ILE A 125 -3.90 7.19 -8.40
N GLN A 126 -4.24 7.41 -7.13
CA GLN A 126 -4.32 6.34 -6.15
C GLN A 126 -5.40 5.29 -6.48
N VAL A 127 -6.55 5.72 -6.99
CA VAL A 127 -7.60 4.80 -7.47
C VAL A 127 -7.13 3.98 -8.67
N VAL A 128 -6.42 4.61 -9.62
CA VAL A 128 -5.84 3.93 -10.79
C VAL A 128 -4.74 2.94 -10.40
N LEU A 129 -4.05 3.17 -9.28
CA LEU A 129 -2.98 2.29 -8.79
C LEU A 129 -3.50 1.12 -7.93
N LEU A 130 -4.74 1.15 -7.41
CA LEU A 130 -5.33 0.05 -6.63
C LEU A 130 -5.19 -1.33 -7.30
N PRO A 131 -5.47 -1.51 -8.60
CA PRO A 131 -5.31 -2.80 -9.29
C PRO A 131 -3.89 -3.36 -9.27
N ILE A 132 -2.86 -2.52 -9.08
CA ILE A 132 -1.46 -2.97 -9.01
C ILE A 132 -1.21 -3.80 -7.76
N PHE A 133 -1.92 -3.50 -6.68
CA PHE A 133 -1.82 -4.16 -5.38
C PHE A 133 -2.66 -5.44 -5.29
N TYR A 134 -3.50 -5.73 -6.29
CA TYR A 134 -4.29 -6.95 -6.32
C TYR A 134 -3.39 -8.20 -6.26
N PRO A 135 -3.72 -9.22 -5.44
CA PRO A 135 -2.93 -10.43 -5.29
C PRO A 135 -3.11 -11.33 -6.53
N ARG A 136 -2.31 -11.08 -7.57
CA ARG A 136 -2.33 -11.89 -8.79
C ARG A 136 -1.54 -13.20 -8.61
N PRO A 137 -2.08 -14.36 -9.02
CA PRO A 137 -1.41 -15.66 -8.92
C PRO A 137 0.01 -15.65 -9.50
N GLU A 138 0.19 -15.06 -10.69
CA GLU A 138 1.48 -14.94 -11.38
C GLU A 138 2.56 -14.25 -10.54
N LYS A 139 2.20 -13.17 -9.83
CA LYS A 139 3.14 -12.43 -8.97
C LYS A 139 3.51 -13.23 -7.73
N ILE A 140 2.58 -14.05 -7.22
CA ILE A 140 2.78 -14.88 -6.03
C ILE A 140 3.66 -16.10 -6.38
N ALA A 141 3.37 -16.80 -7.48
CA ALA A 141 4.18 -17.90 -7.97
C ALA A 141 5.65 -17.47 -8.20
N LYS A 142 5.84 -16.33 -8.87
CA LYS A 142 7.17 -15.74 -9.08
C LYS A 142 7.88 -15.39 -7.77
N ALA A 143 7.15 -14.89 -6.77
CA ALA A 143 7.73 -14.56 -5.47
C ALA A 143 8.10 -15.81 -4.66
N LEU A 144 7.33 -16.88 -4.77
CA LEU A 144 7.56 -18.14 -4.06
C LEU A 144 8.55 -19.08 -4.79
N LYS A 145 8.97 -18.74 -6.01
CA LYS A 145 9.84 -19.55 -6.90
C LYS A 145 9.32 -20.99 -7.06
N ASN A 146 8.01 -21.13 -7.19
CA ASN A 146 7.36 -22.43 -7.37
C ASN A 146 6.23 -22.29 -8.40
N ASP A 147 6.40 -22.98 -9.53
CA ASP A 147 5.46 -22.95 -10.65
C ASP A 147 4.33 -24.00 -10.50
N GLU A 148 4.42 -24.89 -9.51
CA GLU A 148 3.47 -25.98 -9.25
C GLU A 148 2.45 -25.66 -8.15
N ILE A 149 2.21 -24.37 -7.88
CA ILE A 149 1.22 -23.93 -6.89
C ILE A 149 -0.19 -23.99 -7.50
N LEU A 150 -1.07 -24.78 -6.89
CA LEU A 150 -2.51 -24.69 -7.18
C LEU A 150 -3.11 -23.54 -6.38
N PHE A 151 -3.62 -22.54 -7.09
CA PHE A 151 -4.32 -21.40 -6.49
C PHE A 151 -5.81 -21.71 -6.39
N THR A 152 -6.34 -21.69 -5.17
CA THR A 152 -7.77 -21.89 -4.88
C THR A 152 -8.44 -20.58 -4.47
#